data_AF-A0A382U7A7-F1
#
_entry.id   AF-A0A382U7A7-F1
#
_cell.length_a   1.000
_cell.length_b   1.000
_cell.length_c   1.000
_cell.angle_alpha   90.00
_cell.angle_beta   90.00
_cell.angle_gamma   90.00
#
_symmetry.space_group_name_H-M   'P 1'
#
loop_
_entity.id
_entity.type
_entity.pdbx_description
1 polymer ?
#
loop_
_entity_poly.entity_id
_entity_poly.type
_entity_poly.pdbx_seq_one_letter_code
_entity_poly.pdbx_strand_id
1 'polypeptide(L)'
;CKANLCNDQASFPQKKARIVRPEKSLAFLVYRNEKGEVYLAKRPNKGVWGGLWSFEECDNNENAISASIKEHNLKASIVSSLPKFKHSFTHYHLWIQPVIINSPNLEKGYFNINNMALGVPTPVKKIISMLDSLNPTKSNE
;
A
#
# COMPACT_ATOMS: atom_id res chain seq x y z
N CYS A 1 -50.35 35.54 -24.53
CA CYS A 1 -50.03 34.09 -24.41
C CYS A 1 -48.52 33.94 -24.51
N LYS A 2 -47.81 33.72 -23.39
CA LYS A 2 -47.38 32.40 -22.87
C LYS A 2 -46.65 31.59 -23.95
N ALA A 3 -45.46 31.04 -23.77
CA ALA A 3 -44.42 31.10 -22.75
C ALA A 3 -43.29 30.27 -23.39
N ASN A 4 -42.05 30.74 -23.42
CA ASN A 4 -40.92 29.81 -23.46
C ASN A 4 -39.67 30.46 -22.88
N LEU A 5 -39.70 30.61 -21.55
CA LEU A 5 -38.49 30.63 -20.75
C LEU A 5 -38.04 29.18 -20.61
N CYS A 6 -36.98 28.79 -21.30
CA CYS A 6 -36.11 27.73 -20.80
C CYS A 6 -34.69 28.28 -20.73
N ASN A 7 -34.40 28.82 -19.56
CA ASN A 7 -33.09 29.22 -19.11
C ASN A 7 -32.38 27.93 -18.65
N ASP A 8 -31.81 27.14 -19.56
CA ASP A 8 -30.99 25.99 -19.17
C ASP A 8 -29.53 26.42 -19.01
N GLN A 9 -29.30 27.19 -17.95
CA GLN A 9 -27.98 27.42 -17.36
C GLN A 9 -27.54 26.15 -16.61
N ALA A 10 -27.10 25.10 -17.31
CA ALA A 10 -26.46 23.95 -16.65
C ALA A 10 -25.55 23.12 -17.57
N SER A 11 -24.90 23.72 -18.58
CA SER A 11 -23.81 23.03 -19.28
C SER A 11 -22.51 23.17 -18.49
N PHE A 12 -22.31 22.20 -17.60
CA PHE A 12 -21.09 21.83 -16.87
C PHE A 12 -19.80 22.27 -17.59
N PRO A 13 -18.78 22.76 -16.86
CA PRO A 13 -17.50 23.07 -17.48
C PRO A 13 -16.92 21.75 -18.02
N GLN A 14 -16.81 21.62 -19.34
CA GLN A 14 -16.01 20.59 -19.98
C GLN A 14 -14.57 20.72 -19.48
N LYS A 15 -14.25 19.99 -18.40
CA LYS A 15 -12.88 19.83 -17.95
C LYS A 15 -12.13 19.16 -19.08
N LYS A 16 -11.27 19.94 -19.75
CA LYS A 16 -10.20 19.49 -20.65
C LYS A 16 -9.76 18.10 -20.22
N ALA A 17 -9.87 17.12 -21.12
CA ALA A 17 -9.32 15.79 -20.93
C ALA A 17 -7.82 15.93 -20.68
N ARG A 18 -7.45 16.05 -19.41
CA ARG A 18 -6.07 16.09 -18.95
C ARG A 18 -5.51 14.74 -19.37
N ILE A 19 -4.42 14.70 -20.12
CA ILE A 19 -3.74 13.45 -20.47
C ILE A 19 -3.41 12.77 -19.14
N VAL A 20 -4.26 11.82 -18.72
CA VAL A 20 -4.18 11.21 -17.39
C VAL A 20 -3.06 10.19 -17.51
N ARG A 21 -1.91 10.50 -16.91
CA ARG A 21 -0.89 9.46 -16.71
C ARG A 21 -1.56 8.29 -16.00
N PRO A 22 -1.37 7.04 -16.45
CA PRO A 22 -2.07 5.91 -15.87
C PRO A 22 -1.85 5.90 -14.35
N GLU A 23 -2.95 5.86 -13.61
CA GLU A 23 -2.93 5.75 -12.15
C GLU A 23 -3.20 4.29 -11.80
N LYS A 24 -2.24 3.68 -11.10
CA LYS A 24 -2.37 2.33 -10.56
C LYS A 24 -2.63 2.43 -9.07
N SER A 25 -3.45 1.56 -8.52
CA SER A 25 -3.72 1.50 -7.07
C SER A 25 -3.47 0.08 -6.57
N LEU A 26 -2.59 -0.05 -5.58
CA LEU A 26 -2.22 -1.33 -4.98
C LEU A 26 -2.30 -1.23 -3.46
N ALA A 27 -2.68 -2.34 -2.83
CA ALA A 27 -2.59 -2.51 -1.40
C ALA A 27 -1.29 -3.24 -1.06
N PHE A 28 -0.55 -2.69 -0.10
CA PHE A 28 0.66 -3.30 0.44
C PHE A 28 0.30 -4.01 1.74
N LEU A 29 0.45 -5.33 1.77
CA LEU A 29 0.10 -6.16 2.88
C LEU A 29 1.30 -6.26 3.83
N VAL A 30 1.20 -5.55 4.95
CA VAL A 30 2.22 -5.54 6.00
C VAL A 30 1.84 -6.57 7.06
N TYR A 31 2.27 -7.82 6.86
CA TYR A 31 2.10 -8.85 7.86
C TYR A 31 3.08 -8.63 9.00
N ARG A 32 2.54 -8.55 10.22
CA ARG A 32 3.30 -8.39 11.46
C ARG A 32 3.08 -9.62 12.35
N ASN A 33 4.15 -10.13 12.93
CA ASN A 33 4.06 -11.20 13.92
C ASN A 33 4.00 -10.65 15.36
N GLU A 34 3.79 -11.54 16.32
CA GLU A 34 3.72 -11.20 17.76
C GLU A 34 5.02 -10.58 18.31
N LYS A 35 6.16 -10.86 17.67
CA LYS A 35 7.47 -10.28 18.00
C LYS A 35 7.70 -8.89 17.42
N GLY A 36 6.75 -8.38 16.63
CA GLY A 36 6.84 -7.09 15.96
C GLY A 36 7.71 -7.08 14.70
N GLU A 37 8.05 -8.25 14.18
CA GLU A 37 8.73 -8.41 12.90
C GLU A 37 7.73 -8.34 11.76
N VAL A 38 8.18 -7.92 10.57
CA VAL A 38 7.33 -7.79 9.39
C VAL A 38 7.76 -8.75 8.29
N TYR A 39 6.79 -9.29 7.58
CA TYR A 39 7.07 -10.14 6.43
C TYR A 39 7.55 -9.32 5.24
N LEU A 40 8.69 -9.71 4.68
CA LEU A 40 9.21 -9.12 3.44
C LEU A 40 9.57 -10.24 2.48
N ALA A 41 9.15 -10.08 1.23
CA ALA A 41 9.52 -10.98 0.14
C ALA A 41 10.57 -10.31 -0.75
N LYS A 42 11.60 -11.07 -1.13
CA LYS A 42 12.58 -10.60 -2.11
C LYS A 42 11.96 -10.67 -3.50
N ARG A 43 11.88 -9.53 -4.19
CA ARG A 43 11.33 -9.47 -5.54
C ARG A 43 12.29 -10.11 -6.54
N PRO A 44 11.77 -10.72 -7.62
CA PRO A 44 12.62 -11.21 -8.71
C PRO A 44 13.50 -10.08 -9.25
N ASN A 45 14.69 -10.39 -9.77
CA ASN A 45 15.67 -9.40 -10.25
C ASN A 45 15.21 -8.56 -11.47
N LYS A 46 13.97 -8.71 -11.92
CA LYS A 46 13.38 -7.99 -13.05
C LYS A 46 12.30 -7.02 -12.55
N GLY A 47 12.26 -5.82 -13.13
CA GLY A 47 11.25 -4.79 -12.83
C GLY A 47 11.79 -3.63 -11.99
N VAL A 48 10.90 -2.70 -11.64
CA VAL A 48 11.24 -1.40 -11.03
C VAL A 48 11.88 -1.53 -9.64
N TRP A 49 11.63 -2.64 -8.95
CA TRP A 49 12.20 -2.95 -7.63
C TRP A 49 12.92 -4.31 -7.62
N GLY A 50 13.51 -4.68 -8.75
CA GLY A 50 14.12 -6.00 -8.91
C GLY A 50 15.25 -6.25 -7.90
N GLY A 51 15.22 -7.39 -7.22
CA GLY A 51 16.24 -7.77 -6.23
C GLY A 51 16.12 -7.08 -4.87
N LEU A 52 15.16 -6.17 -4.70
CA LEU A 52 14.87 -5.50 -3.42
C LEU A 52 13.86 -6.30 -2.59
N TRP A 53 13.91 -6.10 -1.29
CA TRP A 53 12.91 -6.61 -0.35
C TRP A 53 11.70 -5.70 -0.35
N SER A 54 10.51 -6.29 -0.46
CA SER A 54 9.25 -5.55 -0.51
C SER A 54 8.17 -6.30 0.25
N PHE A 55 7.15 -5.56 0.68
CA PHE A 55 5.90 -6.16 1.14
C PHE A 55 5.20 -6.88 -0.02
N GLU A 56 4.35 -7.83 0.34
CA GLU A 56 3.40 -8.42 -0.60
C GLU A 56 2.40 -7.36 -1.05
N GLU A 57 2.06 -7.37 -2.33
CA GLU A 57 1.12 -6.42 -2.91
C GLU A 57 -0.01 -7.15 -3.59
N CYS A 58 -1.20 -6.57 -3.50
CA CYS A 58 -2.38 -7.03 -4.22
C CYS A 58 -3.15 -5.84 -4.77
N ASP A 59 -4.15 -6.11 -5.58
CA ASP A 59 -5.09 -5.09 -6.01
C ASP A 59 -5.73 -4.41 -4.80
N ASN A 60 -5.91 -3.09 -4.88
CA ASN A 60 -6.56 -2.32 -3.82
C ASN A 60 -8.09 -2.54 -3.82
N ASN A 61 -8.50 -3.78 -3.63
CA ASN A 61 -9.87 -4.26 -3.57
C ASN A 61 -10.02 -5.13 -2.33
N GLU A 62 -11.08 -4.91 -1.54
CA GLU A 62 -11.32 -5.64 -0.29
C GLU A 62 -11.33 -7.17 -0.50
N ASN A 63 -11.88 -7.65 -1.62
CA ASN A 63 -11.88 -9.07 -1.93
C ASN A 63 -10.47 -9.61 -2.20
N ALA A 64 -9.65 -8.86 -2.94
CA ALA A 64 -8.27 -9.24 -3.25
C ALA A 64 -7.39 -9.23 -1.99
N ILE A 65 -7.53 -8.18 -1.17
CA ILE A 65 -6.83 -8.08 0.13
C ILE A 65 -7.22 -9.26 1.02
N SER A 66 -8.51 -9.53 1.17
CA SER A 66 -9.00 -10.64 2.01
C SER A 66 -8.53 -12.00 1.51
N ALA A 67 -8.48 -12.20 0.19
CA ALA A 67 -7.98 -13.43 -0.43
C ALA A 67 -6.48 -13.60 -0.16
N SER A 68 -5.66 -12.60 -0.49
CA SER A 68 -4.20 -12.67 -0.29
C SER A 68 -3.82 -12.89 1.17
N ILE A 69 -4.53 -12.26 2.12
CA ILE A 69 -4.29 -12.48 3.55
C ILE A 69 -4.52 -13.94 3.94
N LYS A 70 -5.62 -14.54 3.45
CA LYS A 70 -5.95 -15.94 3.73
C LYS A 70 -5.00 -16.91 3.04
N GLU A 71 -4.53 -16.58 1.84
CA GLU A 71 -3.51 -17.35 1.12
C GLU A 71 -2.17 -17.36 1.86
N HIS A 72 -1.78 -16.22 2.44
CA HIS A 72 -0.57 -16.12 3.26
C HIS A 72 -0.71 -16.84 4.59
N ASN A 73 -1.81 -16.62 5.32
CA ASN A 73 -2.07 -17.29 6.59
C ASN A 73 -3.57 -17.30 6.93
N LEU A 74 -4.13 -18.48 7.16
CA LEU A 74 -5.54 -18.63 7.56
C LEU A 74 -5.89 -17.94 8.89
N LYS A 75 -4.90 -17.77 9.77
CA LYS A 75 -5.04 -17.07 11.06
C LYS A 75 -4.72 -15.58 10.96
N ALA A 76 -4.33 -15.07 9.78
CA ALA A 76 -4.05 -13.66 9.63
C ALA A 76 -5.33 -12.82 9.63
N SER A 77 -5.26 -11.62 10.18
CA SER A 77 -6.39 -10.71 10.31
C SER A 77 -5.95 -9.26 10.14
N ILE A 78 -6.76 -8.47 9.46
CA ILE A 78 -6.50 -7.04 9.26
C ILE A 78 -6.60 -6.34 10.61
N VAL A 79 -5.53 -5.63 10.99
CA VAL A 79 -5.47 -4.83 12.22
C VAL A 79 -5.93 -3.41 11.93
N SER A 80 -5.34 -2.80 10.90
CA SER A 80 -5.59 -1.41 10.55
C SER A 80 -5.08 -1.10 9.15
N SER A 81 -5.57 -0.05 8.52
CA SER A 81 -5.04 0.48 7.26
C SER A 81 -4.37 1.83 7.50
N LEU A 82 -3.21 2.02 6.89
CA LEU A 82 -2.48 3.28 6.91
C LEU A 82 -2.98 4.22 5.81
N PRO A 83 -2.73 5.54 5.96
CA PRO A 83 -3.06 6.50 4.93
C PRO A 83 -2.37 6.15 3.62
N LYS A 84 -3.17 5.99 2.56
CA LYS A 84 -2.65 5.77 1.22
C LYS A 84 -1.81 6.95 0.76
N PHE A 85 -0.74 6.67 0.04
CA PHE A 85 0.13 7.71 -0.51
C PHE A 85 0.44 7.45 -1.97
N LYS A 86 0.76 8.52 -2.69
CA LYS A 86 1.13 8.45 -4.10
C LYS A 86 2.65 8.38 -4.25
N HIS A 87 3.13 7.41 -5.00
CA HIS A 87 4.49 7.32 -5.51
C HIS A 87 4.47 7.59 -7.02
N SER A 88 5.20 8.61 -7.47
CA SER A 88 5.18 9.01 -8.87
C SER A 88 6.37 8.43 -9.61
N PHE A 89 6.10 7.62 -10.63
CA PHE A 89 7.11 7.17 -11.58
C PHE A 89 7.10 8.06 -12.82
N THR A 90 8.15 7.97 -13.63
CA THR A 90 8.27 8.68 -14.91
C THR A 90 7.09 8.37 -15.84
N HIS A 91 6.61 7.13 -15.83
CA HIS A 91 5.59 6.64 -16.78
C HIS A 91 4.17 6.53 -16.19
N TYR A 92 4.00 6.48 -14.86
CA TYR A 92 2.71 6.26 -14.21
C TYR A 92 2.72 6.75 -12.75
N HIS A 93 1.54 6.95 -12.16
CA HIS A 93 1.40 7.20 -10.73
C HIS A 93 0.92 5.93 -10.03
N LEU A 94 1.54 5.60 -8.90
CA LEU A 94 1.17 4.46 -8.08
C LEU A 94 0.62 4.94 -6.74
N TRP A 95 -0.64 4.66 -6.49
CA TRP A 95 -1.29 4.78 -5.19
C TRP A 95 -1.02 3.51 -4.39
N ILE A 96 -0.45 3.67 -3.21
CA ILE A 96 -0.08 2.58 -2.33
C ILE A 96 -0.90 2.74 -1.04
N GLN A 97 -1.72 1.75 -0.74
CA GLN A 97 -2.46 1.66 0.51
C GLN A 97 -1.82 0.60 1.42
N PRO A 98 -1.12 0.98 2.48
CA PRO A 98 -0.54 0.00 3.39
C PRO A 98 -1.63 -0.55 4.31
N VAL A 99 -1.72 -1.86 4.43
CA VAL A 99 -2.67 -2.56 5.31
C VAL A 99 -1.84 -3.35 6.30
N ILE A 100 -2.04 -3.09 7.59
CA ILE A 100 -1.41 -3.80 8.70
C ILE A 100 -2.24 -5.04 8.98
N ILE A 101 -1.56 -6.19 8.93
CA ILE A 101 -2.19 -7.49 9.16
C ILE A 101 -1.43 -8.19 10.28
N ASN A 102 -2.15 -8.67 11.28
CA ASN A 102 -1.59 -9.55 12.29
C ASN A 102 -1.54 -10.95 11.71
N SER A 103 -0.36 -11.56 11.66
CA SER A 103 -0.15 -12.91 11.14
C SER A 103 0.69 -13.71 12.14
N PRO A 104 0.05 -14.35 13.12
CA PRO A 104 0.72 -15.11 14.16
C PRO A 104 1.16 -16.49 13.65
N ASN A 105 2.08 -17.14 14.36
CA ASN A 105 2.59 -18.50 14.08
C ASN A 105 3.42 -18.67 12.78
N LEU A 106 3.89 -17.58 12.17
CA LEU A 106 4.83 -17.64 11.04
C LEU A 106 6.18 -17.03 11.43
N GLU A 107 7.24 -17.80 11.18
CA GLU A 107 8.62 -17.43 11.54
C GLU A 107 9.50 -17.22 10.29
N LYS A 108 9.13 -17.81 9.15
CA LYS A 108 9.91 -17.71 7.91
C LYS A 108 9.57 -16.44 7.14
N GLY A 109 10.61 -15.69 6.72
CA GLY A 109 10.47 -14.47 5.92
C GLY A 109 10.03 -13.23 6.71
N TYR A 110 9.98 -13.33 8.03
CA TYR A 110 9.75 -12.19 8.93
C TYR A 110 11.08 -11.58 9.34
N PHE A 111 11.15 -10.26 9.29
CA PHE A 111 12.36 -9.50 9.52
C PHE A 111 12.10 -8.32 10.45
N ASN A 112 13.06 -8.03 11.33
CA ASN A 112 12.97 -6.88 12.21
C ASN A 112 13.38 -5.61 11.47
N ILE A 113 12.43 -4.72 11.19
CA ILE A 113 12.66 -3.44 10.51
C ILE A 113 13.60 -2.47 11.25
N ASN A 114 13.78 -2.63 12.56
CA ASN A 114 14.59 -1.70 13.35
C ASN A 114 16.10 -1.94 13.21
N ASN A 115 16.50 -3.16 12.86
CA ASN A 115 17.91 -3.57 12.90
C ASN A 115 18.45 -4.03 11.55
N MET A 116 17.75 -3.75 10.45
CA MET A 116 18.09 -4.34 9.15
C MET A 116 18.48 -3.31 8.10
N ALA A 117 19.71 -3.43 7.60
CA ALA A 117 20.21 -2.79 6.39
C ALA A 117 19.70 -3.51 5.13
N LEU A 118 18.39 -3.79 5.04
CA LEU A 118 17.83 -4.38 3.83
C LEU A 118 17.71 -3.33 2.73
N GLY A 119 18.12 -3.70 1.53
CA GLY A 119 17.80 -2.96 0.31
C GLY A 119 16.30 -3.01 0.05
N VAL A 120 15.57 -2.01 0.52
CA VAL A 120 14.12 -1.84 0.32
C VAL A 120 13.85 -0.61 -0.56
N PRO A 121 12.80 -0.63 -1.40
CA PRO A 121 12.46 0.49 -2.25
C PRO A 121 11.87 1.65 -1.43
N THR A 122 11.93 2.87 -1.98
CA THR A 122 11.42 4.10 -1.35
C THR A 122 10.01 4.01 -0.75
N PRO A 123 8.98 3.44 -1.43
CA PRO A 123 7.65 3.31 -0.83
C PRO A 123 7.64 2.39 0.39
N VAL A 124 8.42 1.31 0.39
CA VAL A 124 8.53 0.38 1.52
C VAL A 124 9.19 1.07 2.70
N LYS A 125 10.28 1.84 2.48
CA LYS A 125 10.89 2.68 3.53
C LYS A 125 9.89 3.63 4.17
N LYS A 126 9.03 4.25 3.37
CA LYS A 126 8.00 5.17 3.87
C LYS A 126 6.99 4.47 4.78
N ILE A 127 6.55 3.26 4.40
CA ILE A 127 5.67 2.43 5.22
C ILE A 127 6.35 2.03 6.53
N ILE A 128 7.61 1.59 6.46
CA ILE A 128 8.39 1.23 7.66
C ILE A 128 8.47 2.42 8.63
N SER A 129 8.76 3.63 8.13
CA SER A 129 8.79 4.84 8.95
C SER A 129 7.43 5.18 9.57
N MET A 130 6.32 4.96 8.84
CA MET A 130 4.97 5.11 9.39
C MET A 130 4.68 4.08 10.50
N LEU A 131 5.14 2.84 10.33
CA LEU A 131 4.98 1.77 11.33
C LEU A 131 5.80 2.04 12.58
N ASP A 132 7.01 2.57 12.44
CA ASP A 132 7.86 2.99 13.54
C ASP A 132 7.18 4.09 14.38
N SER A 133 6.63 5.11 13.70
CA SER A 133 5.87 6.19 14.35
C SER A 133 4.63 5.71 15.12
N LEU A 134 4.08 4.54 14.75
CA LEU A 134 2.92 3.93 15.42
C LEU A 134 3.31 3.01 16.59
N ASN A 135 4.59 2.64 16.70
CA ASN A 135 5.12 1.85 17.81
C ASN A 135 6.14 2.69 18.58
N PRO A 136 5.71 3.65 19.43
CA PRO A 136 6.62 4.50 20.20
C PRO A 136 7.46 3.75 21.25
N THR A 137 7.45 2.41 21.27
CA THR A 137 8.19 1.56 22.21
C THR A 137 9.55 1.11 21.67
N LYS A 138 10.34 2.05 21.13
CA LYS A 138 11.81 1.90 21.04
C LYS A 138 12.48 3.26 21.23
N SER A 139 12.38 3.77 22.44
CA SER A 139 13.41 4.63 23.02
C SER A 139 13.86 3.93 24.29
N ASN A 140 15.17 3.88 24.52
CA ASN A 140 15.91 3.19 25.59
C ASN A 140 16.53 1.85 25.15
N GLU A 141 17.63 1.93 24.41
CA GLU A 141 18.92 1.45 24.94
C GLU A 141 20.07 2.27 24.35
#